data_AF-A0A9X2LXC4-F1
#
_entry.id   AF-A0A9X2LXC4-F1
#
_cell.length_a   1.000
_cell.length_b   1.000
_cell.length_c   1.000
_cell.angle_alpha   90.00
_cell.angle_beta   90.00
_cell.angle_gamma   90.00
#
_symmetry.space_group_name_H-M   'P 1'
#
loop_
_entity.id
_entity.type
_entity.pdbx_description
1 polymer ?
#
loop_
_entity_poly.entity_id
_entity_poly.type
_entity_poly.pdbx_seq_one_letter_code
_entity_poly.pdbx_strand_id
1 'polypeptide(L)'
;MKTASYAVDPVIEELMKLAPLLLVAWNVRIRRQWGLTDYVVLGAALGAGFGLLEAVARYGLDADRAIAHPAGGWAVPDSLRAPYIPGVEQVFSAWFPAPQGALALGDRSPAAATSPHPVYTALAALGVGVLLRGRGWTRVLGVLPLAATSGLHMLTNYAAAYPMDRDAADWVEPFEGMRWAVPLVCLAVAMAADLRQLWRGKAVVPGILPQAERTGRTGLSALASYGSWCVPWSTLIALRFARLRAVPALRGGGWGAVIPRRREPAPYGRLVRRPDRRLRL
;
A
#
# COMPACT_ATOMS: atom_id res chain seq x y z
N MET A 1 8.78 22.99 -27.81
CA MET A 1 8.36 22.84 -26.41
C MET A 1 7.35 21.69 -26.17
N LYS A 2 7.18 20.73 -27.09
CA LYS A 2 6.28 19.56 -26.89
C LYS A 2 7.00 18.31 -26.38
N THR A 3 8.29 18.17 -26.67
CA THR A 3 9.13 17.01 -26.30
C THR A 3 9.39 16.86 -24.80
N ALA A 4 9.40 17.97 -24.05
CA ALA A 4 9.61 17.93 -22.61
C ALA A 4 8.38 17.46 -21.83
N SER A 5 7.17 17.67 -22.35
CA SER A 5 5.91 17.41 -21.62
C SER A 5 5.67 15.91 -21.40
N TYR A 6 5.75 15.07 -22.44
CA TYR A 6 5.54 13.63 -22.27
C TYR A 6 6.67 12.92 -21.50
N ALA A 7 7.84 13.54 -21.35
CA ALA A 7 8.98 12.98 -20.62
C ALA A 7 9.05 13.46 -19.16
N VAL A 8 8.69 14.71 -18.88
CA VAL A 8 8.84 15.32 -17.55
C VAL A 8 7.54 15.27 -16.75
N ASP A 9 6.39 15.50 -17.41
CA ASP A 9 5.10 15.53 -16.73
C ASP A 9 4.79 14.21 -15.99
N PRO A 10 5.06 13.02 -16.57
CA PRO A 10 4.89 11.75 -15.84
C PRO A 10 5.67 11.69 -14.53
N VAL A 11 6.91 12.19 -14.50
CA VAL A 11 7.75 12.14 -13.29
C VAL A 11 7.18 13.07 -12.23
N ILE A 12 6.80 14.29 -12.62
CA ILE A 12 6.18 15.25 -11.72
C ILE A 12 4.88 14.68 -11.17
N GLU A 13 4.06 14.07 -12.04
CA GLU A 13 2.80 13.47 -11.67
C GLU A 13 2.97 12.32 -10.67
N GLU A 14 3.89 11.39 -10.92
CA GLU A 14 4.19 10.32 -9.96
C GLU A 14 4.74 10.85 -8.63
N LEU A 15 5.56 11.90 -8.64
CA LEU A 15 6.04 12.56 -7.42
C LEU A 15 4.89 13.20 -6.64
N MET A 16 3.96 13.88 -7.32
CA MET A 16 2.77 14.48 -6.70
C MET A 16 1.87 13.40 -6.08
N LYS A 17 1.65 12.28 -6.78
CA LYS A 17 0.89 11.14 -6.26
C LYS A 17 1.56 10.52 -5.01
N LEU A 18 2.89 10.46 -4.99
CA LEU A 18 3.64 9.91 -3.87
C LEU A 18 3.87 10.90 -2.71
N ALA A 19 3.70 12.20 -2.92
CA ALA A 19 3.96 13.21 -1.91
C ALA A 19 3.21 12.96 -0.58
N PRO A 20 1.90 12.63 -0.56
CA PRO A 20 1.21 12.30 0.69
C PRO A 20 1.84 11.11 1.41
N LEU A 21 2.26 10.08 0.67
CA LEU A 21 2.91 8.89 1.21
C LEU A 21 4.27 9.22 1.84
N LEU A 22 5.08 10.04 1.16
CA LEU A 22 6.38 10.50 1.66
C LEU A 22 6.25 11.41 2.88
N LEU A 23 5.26 12.30 2.90
CA LEU A 23 4.95 13.17 4.04
C LEU A 23 4.56 12.35 5.27
N VAL A 24 3.67 11.36 5.12
CA VAL A 24 3.30 10.47 6.22
C VAL A 24 4.50 9.63 6.67
N ALA A 25 5.28 9.13 5.72
CA ALA A 25 6.48 8.37 6.01
C ALA A 25 7.55 9.22 6.72
N TRP A 26 7.59 10.55 6.56
CA TRP A 26 8.50 11.42 7.32
C TRP A 26 8.43 11.17 8.83
N ASN A 27 7.25 10.81 9.35
CA ASN A 27 7.10 10.38 10.73
C ASN A 27 7.76 9.00 10.96
N VAL A 28 8.88 9.00 11.70
CA VAL A 28 9.66 7.78 12.02
C VAL A 28 8.82 6.69 12.71
N ARG A 29 7.83 7.08 13.53
CA ARG A 29 6.95 6.12 14.20
C ARG A 29 6.08 5.38 13.18
N ILE A 30 5.50 6.12 12.25
CA ILE A 30 4.68 5.55 11.17
C ILE A 30 5.53 4.69 10.24
N ARG A 31 6.69 5.20 9.82
CA ARG A 31 7.68 4.47 9.01
C ARG A 31 8.05 3.10 9.58
N ARG A 32 8.14 3.00 10.91
CA ARG A 32 8.46 1.74 11.63
C ARG A 32 7.26 0.82 11.79
N GLN A 33 6.04 1.36 11.85
CA GLN A 33 4.80 0.60 11.97
C GLN A 33 4.30 0.05 10.63
N TRP A 34 4.63 0.69 9.52
CA TRP A 34 4.17 0.24 8.21
C TRP A 34 5.01 -0.94 7.70
N GLY A 35 4.31 -1.94 7.18
CA GLY A 35 4.83 -2.98 6.29
C GLY A 35 5.02 -2.46 4.86
N LEU A 36 5.64 -3.22 3.97
CA LEU A 36 5.62 -2.91 2.53
C LEU A 36 4.20 -2.95 1.97
N THR A 37 3.34 -3.79 2.55
CA THR A 37 1.93 -3.93 2.18
C THR A 37 1.19 -2.61 2.38
N ASP A 38 1.45 -1.89 3.48
CA ASP A 38 0.85 -0.58 3.74
C ASP A 38 1.23 0.43 2.64
N TYR A 39 2.50 0.45 2.21
CA TYR A 39 2.93 1.34 1.12
C TYR A 39 2.22 1.01 -0.19
N VAL A 40 2.15 -0.27 -0.58
CA VAL A 40 1.50 -0.67 -1.85
C VAL A 40 0.00 -0.33 -1.84
N VAL A 41 -0.71 -0.66 -0.76
CA VAL A 41 -2.16 -0.42 -0.67
C VAL A 41 -2.46 1.08 -0.64
N LEU A 42 -1.72 1.86 0.15
CA LEU A 42 -1.91 3.31 0.20
C LEU A 42 -1.51 3.98 -1.11
N GLY A 43 -0.45 3.50 -1.76
CA GLY A 43 -0.05 3.94 -3.10
C GLY A 43 -1.15 3.68 -4.13
N ALA A 44 -1.67 2.46 -4.20
CA ALA A 44 -2.78 2.13 -5.09
C ALA A 44 -4.01 3.02 -4.84
N ALA A 45 -4.35 3.26 -3.58
CA ALA A 45 -5.47 4.14 -3.19
C ALA A 45 -5.23 5.60 -3.61
N LEU A 46 -4.02 6.12 -3.42
CA LEU A 46 -3.63 7.47 -3.88
C LEU A 46 -3.73 7.57 -5.42
N GLY A 47 -3.25 6.56 -6.15
CA GLY A 47 -3.36 6.49 -7.60
C GLY A 47 -4.82 6.46 -8.07
N ALA A 48 -5.67 5.62 -7.45
CA ALA A 48 -7.10 5.58 -7.76
C ALA A 48 -7.79 6.93 -7.50
N GLY A 49 -7.51 7.56 -6.36
CA GLY A 49 -8.04 8.88 -6.03
C GLY A 49 -7.56 9.98 -6.98
N PHE A 50 -6.29 9.90 -7.42
CA PHE A 50 -5.75 10.82 -8.42
C PHE A 50 -6.45 10.65 -9.78
N GLY A 51 -6.59 9.42 -10.28
CA GLY A 51 -7.28 9.16 -11.54
C GLY A 51 -8.73 9.66 -11.51
N LEU A 52 -9.42 9.48 -10.38
CA LEU A 52 -10.77 10.03 -10.19
C LEU A 52 -10.76 11.56 -10.20
N LEU A 53 -9.83 12.19 -9.47
CA LEU A 53 -9.69 13.65 -9.46
C LEU A 53 -9.44 14.20 -10.86
N GLU A 54 -8.59 13.54 -11.65
CA GLU A 54 -8.29 13.91 -13.02
C GLU A 54 -9.53 13.81 -13.92
N ALA A 55 -10.30 12.72 -13.82
CA ALA A 55 -11.55 12.58 -14.55
C ALA A 55 -12.58 13.65 -14.18
N VAL A 56 -12.71 13.98 -12.88
CA VAL A 56 -13.59 15.04 -12.39
C VAL A 56 -13.11 16.41 -12.88
N ALA A 57 -11.82 16.70 -12.82
CA ALA A 57 -11.26 17.96 -13.30
C ALA A 57 -11.45 18.13 -14.82
N ARG A 58 -11.42 17.01 -15.57
CA ARG A 58 -11.56 17.01 -17.03
C ARG A 58 -13.01 17.09 -17.50
N TYR A 59 -13.95 16.40 -16.84
CA TYR A 59 -15.32 16.23 -17.34
C TYR A 59 -16.41 16.69 -16.38
N GLY A 60 -16.06 17.10 -15.15
CA GLY A 60 -17.04 17.46 -14.13
C GLY A 60 -17.92 18.66 -14.50
N LEU A 61 -17.45 19.51 -15.42
CA LEU A 61 -18.21 20.65 -15.94
C LEU A 61 -19.04 20.32 -17.19
N ASP A 62 -18.86 19.15 -17.80
CA ASP A 62 -19.62 18.69 -18.98
C ASP A 62 -20.79 17.76 -18.60
N ALA A 63 -21.20 17.76 -17.32
CA ALA A 63 -22.24 16.87 -16.82
C ALA A 63 -23.61 17.12 -17.48
N ASP A 64 -23.87 18.34 -17.93
CA ASP A 64 -25.07 18.74 -18.67
C ASP A 64 -25.08 18.21 -20.12
N ARG A 65 -23.90 17.94 -20.69
CA ARG A 65 -23.72 17.36 -22.02
C ARG A 65 -23.75 15.82 -22.01
N ALA A 66 -23.70 15.20 -20.83
CA ALA A 66 -23.62 13.76 -20.70
C ALA A 66 -24.91 13.06 -21.17
N ILE A 67 -24.77 12.10 -22.08
CA ILE A 67 -25.88 11.31 -22.63
C ILE A 67 -25.77 9.89 -22.09
N ALA A 68 -26.86 9.35 -21.55
CA ALA A 68 -26.90 7.96 -21.09
C ALA A 68 -26.64 6.98 -22.24
N HIS A 69 -25.77 6.00 -22.01
CA HIS A 69 -25.46 4.97 -23.00
C HIS A 69 -26.37 3.73 -22.80
N PRO A 70 -26.89 3.08 -23.85
CA PRO A 70 -27.80 1.93 -23.72
C PRO A 70 -27.24 0.74 -22.92
N ALA A 71 -25.92 0.55 -22.94
CA ALA A 71 -25.22 -0.47 -22.15
C ALA A 71 -24.87 -0.01 -20.70
N GLY A 72 -25.44 1.10 -20.24
CA GLY A 72 -25.12 1.74 -18.97
C GLY A 72 -23.98 2.75 -19.06
N GLY A 73 -23.88 3.61 -18.03
CA GLY A 73 -22.92 4.71 -18.00
C GLY A 73 -23.33 5.91 -18.87
N TRP A 74 -22.39 6.80 -19.15
CA TRP A 74 -22.62 8.05 -19.85
C TRP A 74 -21.54 8.33 -20.90
N ALA A 75 -21.94 8.87 -22.04
CA ALA A 75 -21.03 9.41 -23.05
C ALA A 75 -21.03 10.94 -22.96
N VAL A 76 -19.85 11.55 -23.03
CA VAL A 76 -19.71 13.01 -23.16
C VAL A 76 -19.41 13.31 -24.63
N PRO A 77 -20.37 13.83 -25.42
CA PRO A 77 -20.18 14.00 -26.86
C PRO A 77 -19.26 15.19 -27.14
N ASP A 78 -17.99 14.88 -27.37
CA ASP A 78 -16.96 15.91 -27.65
C ASP A 78 -16.15 15.62 -28.93
N SER A 79 -16.14 14.38 -29.42
CA SER A 79 -15.47 14.00 -30.66
C SER A 79 -15.94 12.64 -31.21
N LEU A 80 -15.35 12.17 -32.32
CA LEU A 80 -15.54 10.81 -32.86
C LEU A 80 -15.01 9.70 -31.93
N ARG A 81 -14.23 10.05 -30.90
CA ARG A 81 -13.87 9.19 -29.76
C ARG A 81 -14.33 9.88 -28.48
N ALA A 82 -15.61 9.73 -28.18
CA ALA A 82 -16.22 10.40 -27.04
C ALA A 82 -15.71 9.78 -25.72
N PRO A 83 -15.42 10.58 -24.68
CA PRO A 83 -15.22 10.06 -23.34
C PRO A 83 -16.43 9.24 -22.87
N TYR A 84 -16.15 8.09 -22.27
CA TYR A 84 -17.16 7.22 -21.65
C TYR A 84 -16.95 7.20 -20.13
N ILE A 85 -17.99 7.54 -19.37
CA ILE A 85 -18.01 7.46 -17.91
C ILE A 85 -18.76 6.17 -17.52
N PRO A 86 -18.09 5.20 -16.85
CA PRO A 86 -18.70 3.92 -16.53
C PRO A 86 -19.86 4.07 -15.53
N GLY A 87 -20.89 3.25 -15.74
CA GLY A 87 -22.01 3.15 -14.81
C GLY A 87 -21.64 2.45 -13.49
N VAL A 88 -22.53 2.56 -12.51
CA VAL A 88 -22.40 1.95 -11.17
C VAL A 88 -22.07 0.45 -11.25
N GLU A 89 -22.77 -0.30 -12.12
CA GLU A 89 -22.54 -1.73 -12.29
C GLU A 89 -21.11 -2.04 -12.75
N GLN A 90 -20.58 -1.31 -13.74
CA GLN A 90 -19.21 -1.51 -14.23
C GLN A 90 -18.18 -1.16 -13.15
N VAL A 91 -18.42 -0.08 -12.39
CA VAL A 91 -17.52 0.32 -11.29
C VAL A 91 -17.47 -0.75 -10.20
N PHE A 92 -18.60 -1.33 -9.79
CA PHE A 92 -18.66 -2.32 -8.71
C PHE A 92 -18.35 -3.76 -9.13
N SER A 93 -18.30 -4.04 -10.44
CA SER A 93 -17.91 -5.36 -10.99
C SER A 93 -16.43 -5.45 -11.38
N ALA A 94 -15.71 -4.32 -11.39
CA ALA A 94 -14.29 -4.28 -11.73
C ALA A 94 -13.39 -4.19 -10.48
N TRP A 95 -12.23 -4.83 -10.54
CA TRP A 95 -11.24 -4.81 -9.45
C TRP A 95 -10.50 -3.46 -9.33
N PHE A 96 -10.24 -2.82 -10.47
CA PHE A 96 -9.50 -1.57 -10.58
C PHE A 96 -10.16 -0.65 -11.62
N PRO A 97 -11.42 -0.21 -11.38
CA PRO A 97 -12.20 0.51 -12.38
C PRO A 97 -11.49 1.79 -12.81
N ALA A 98 -11.29 1.98 -14.12
CA ALA A 98 -10.96 3.31 -14.63
C ALA A 98 -12.15 4.25 -14.43
N PRO A 99 -11.91 5.51 -14.03
CA PRO A 99 -12.97 6.50 -13.85
C PRO A 99 -13.55 6.98 -15.19
N GLN A 100 -12.89 6.64 -16.29
CA GLN A 100 -13.26 6.98 -17.66
C GLN A 100 -12.70 5.94 -18.63
N GLY A 101 -13.35 5.77 -19.77
CA GLY A 101 -12.89 5.06 -20.95
C GLY A 101 -13.09 5.90 -22.21
N ALA A 102 -12.93 5.29 -23.37
CA ALA A 102 -13.23 5.91 -24.66
C ALA A 102 -14.31 5.10 -25.38
N LEU A 103 -15.25 5.80 -26.00
CA LEU A 103 -16.29 5.24 -26.86
C LEU A 103 -15.88 5.47 -28.32
N ALA A 104 -15.63 4.40 -29.07
CA ALA A 104 -15.47 4.47 -30.52
C ALA A 104 -16.84 4.46 -31.23
N LEU A 105 -16.87 5.01 -32.44
CA LEU A 105 -18.09 5.03 -33.24
C LEU A 105 -18.59 3.59 -33.49
N GLY A 106 -19.81 3.30 -33.02
CA GLY A 106 -20.44 1.98 -33.16
C GLY A 106 -20.22 1.01 -31.99
N ASP A 107 -19.50 1.43 -30.94
CA ASP A 107 -19.33 0.62 -29.73
C ASP A 107 -20.67 0.38 -29.03
N ARG A 108 -21.11 -0.88 -29.01
CA ARG A 108 -22.39 -1.28 -28.36
C ARG A 108 -22.21 -1.68 -26.90
N SER A 109 -20.98 -1.99 -26.49
CA SER A 109 -20.65 -2.47 -25.14
C SER A 109 -19.34 -1.83 -24.66
N PRO A 110 -19.32 -0.50 -24.45
CA PRO A 110 -18.14 0.17 -23.92
C PRO A 110 -17.83 -0.32 -22.51
N ALA A 111 -16.55 -0.49 -22.23
CA ALA A 111 -16.04 -0.83 -20.90
C ALA A 111 -14.88 0.09 -20.54
N ALA A 112 -14.90 0.63 -19.33
CA ALA A 112 -13.73 1.29 -18.77
C ALA A 112 -12.69 0.21 -18.41
N ALA A 113 -11.48 0.35 -18.96
CA ALA A 113 -10.38 -0.60 -18.70
C ALA A 113 -9.89 -0.51 -17.24
N THR A 114 -8.82 -1.25 -16.92
CA THR A 114 -8.10 -1.04 -15.66
C THR A 114 -7.49 0.35 -15.62
N SER A 115 -7.71 1.10 -14.54
CA SER A 115 -7.11 2.43 -14.37
C SER A 115 -5.57 2.34 -14.34
N PRO A 116 -4.84 3.14 -15.12
CA PRO A 116 -3.37 3.15 -15.08
C PRO A 116 -2.82 3.78 -13.80
N HIS A 117 -3.51 4.76 -13.21
CA HIS A 117 -3.02 5.46 -12.02
C HIS A 117 -2.78 4.55 -10.79
N PRO A 118 -3.73 3.71 -10.33
CA PRO A 118 -3.46 2.79 -9.22
C PRO A 118 -2.36 1.77 -9.56
N VAL A 119 -2.18 1.42 -10.84
CA VAL A 119 -1.13 0.50 -11.29
C VAL A 119 0.26 1.13 -11.11
N TYR A 120 0.46 2.31 -11.68
CA TYR A 120 1.71 3.04 -11.58
C TYR A 120 2.03 3.39 -10.13
N THR A 121 1.06 3.91 -9.38
CA THR A 121 1.31 4.34 -8.00
C THR A 121 1.51 3.17 -7.04
N ALA A 122 0.90 1.99 -7.27
CA ALA A 122 1.20 0.79 -6.50
C ALA A 122 2.66 0.34 -6.67
N LEU A 123 3.15 0.31 -7.92
CA LEU A 123 4.52 -0.05 -8.25
C LEU A 123 5.52 0.96 -7.69
N ALA A 124 5.25 2.25 -7.87
CA ALA A 124 6.09 3.31 -7.33
C ALA A 124 6.13 3.28 -5.79
N ALA A 125 4.97 3.06 -5.14
CA ALA A 125 4.89 2.97 -3.69
C ALA A 125 5.59 1.73 -3.12
N LEU A 126 5.61 0.59 -3.85
CA LEU A 126 6.48 -0.53 -3.51
C LEU A 126 7.95 -0.09 -3.47
N GLY A 127 8.40 0.64 -4.50
CA GLY A 127 9.75 1.21 -4.57
C GLY A 127 10.08 2.13 -3.40
N VAL A 128 9.17 3.06 -3.08
CA VAL A 128 9.26 3.94 -1.89
C VAL A 128 9.37 3.12 -0.60
N GLY A 129 8.52 2.12 -0.42
CA GLY A 129 8.55 1.24 0.75
C GLY A 129 9.89 0.53 0.90
N VAL A 130 10.45 0.00 -0.19
CA VAL A 130 11.77 -0.66 -0.20
C VAL A 130 12.89 0.33 0.12
N LEU A 131 12.85 1.55 -0.43
CA LEU A 131 13.85 2.59 -0.14
C LEU A 131 13.84 3.00 1.34
N LEU A 132 12.65 3.18 1.92
CA LEU A 132 12.50 3.68 3.28
C LEU A 132 12.69 2.60 4.36
N ARG A 133 12.40 1.34 4.05
CA ARG A 133 12.49 0.22 5.01
C ARG A 133 13.67 -0.71 4.79
N GLY A 134 14.22 -0.73 3.58
CA GLY A 134 15.36 -1.57 3.22
C GLY A 134 16.59 -1.24 4.07
N ARG A 135 17.50 -2.23 4.20
CA ARG A 135 18.74 -2.07 4.97
C ARG A 135 19.94 -2.29 4.04
N GLY A 136 20.97 -1.46 4.21
CA GLY A 136 22.18 -1.53 3.39
C GLY A 136 21.86 -1.37 1.90
N TRP A 137 22.45 -2.22 1.06
CA TRP A 137 22.29 -2.16 -0.40
C TRP A 137 20.87 -2.50 -0.87
N THR A 138 20.12 -3.31 -0.12
CA THR A 138 18.77 -3.74 -0.52
C THR A 138 17.79 -2.58 -0.68
N ARG A 139 18.03 -1.44 -0.01
CA ARG A 139 17.22 -0.23 -0.19
C ARG A 139 17.28 0.29 -1.63
N VAL A 140 18.42 0.14 -2.30
CA VAL A 140 18.66 0.63 -3.67
C VAL A 140 17.79 -0.12 -4.67
N LEU A 141 17.38 -1.35 -4.38
CA LEU A 141 16.43 -2.08 -5.22
C LEU A 141 15.08 -1.36 -5.34
N GLY A 142 14.72 -0.49 -4.39
CA GLY A 142 13.51 0.32 -4.49
C GLY A 142 13.56 1.40 -5.57
N VAL A 143 14.74 1.69 -6.14
CA VAL A 143 14.88 2.55 -7.34
C VAL A 143 14.30 1.86 -8.57
N LEU A 144 14.36 0.53 -8.66
CA LEU A 144 13.91 -0.20 -9.85
C LEU A 144 12.40 -0.02 -10.11
N PRO A 145 11.49 -0.23 -9.13
CA PRO A 145 10.06 0.05 -9.34
C PRO A 145 9.76 1.51 -9.67
N LEU A 146 10.51 2.46 -9.09
CA LEU A 146 10.33 3.89 -9.39
C LEU A 146 10.72 4.21 -10.84
N ALA A 147 11.91 3.77 -11.27
CA ALA A 147 12.38 3.97 -12.63
C ALA A 147 11.47 3.27 -13.65
N ALA A 148 11.03 2.04 -13.34
CA ALA A 148 10.10 1.30 -14.19
C ALA A 148 8.76 2.03 -14.33
N THR A 149 8.21 2.55 -13.22
CA THR A 149 6.94 3.30 -13.25
C THR A 149 7.08 4.55 -14.11
N SER A 150 8.09 5.38 -13.86
CA SER A 150 8.32 6.59 -14.64
C SER A 150 8.54 6.28 -16.12
N GLY A 151 9.35 5.27 -16.45
CA GLY A 151 9.63 4.87 -17.83
C GLY A 151 8.38 4.36 -18.56
N LEU A 152 7.58 3.52 -17.90
CA LEU A 152 6.31 3.03 -18.47
C LEU A 152 5.31 4.17 -18.69
N HIS A 153 5.19 5.09 -17.72
CA HIS A 153 4.29 6.23 -17.85
C HIS A 153 4.75 7.20 -18.96
N MET A 154 6.06 7.46 -19.08
CA MET A 154 6.63 8.21 -20.22
C MET A 154 6.33 7.53 -21.56
N LEU A 155 6.51 6.22 -21.64
CA LEU A 155 6.26 5.45 -22.87
C LEU A 155 4.78 5.50 -23.27
N THR A 156 3.87 5.33 -22.32
CA THR A 156 2.42 5.45 -22.56
C THR A 156 2.05 6.86 -23.03
N ASN A 157 2.59 7.90 -22.41
CA ASN A 157 2.34 9.28 -22.83
C ASN A 157 2.94 9.59 -24.20
N TYR A 158 4.13 9.04 -24.50
CA TYR A 158 4.74 9.15 -25.82
C TYR A 158 3.87 8.48 -26.89
N ALA A 159 3.44 7.23 -26.67
CA ALA A 159 2.57 6.51 -27.61
C ALA A 159 1.23 7.24 -27.82
N ALA A 160 0.66 7.86 -26.77
CA ALA A 160 -0.54 8.67 -26.88
C ALA A 160 -0.32 9.97 -27.68
N ALA A 161 0.86 10.60 -27.54
CA ALA A 161 1.22 11.81 -28.28
C ALA A 161 1.58 11.54 -29.75
N TYR A 162 2.06 10.33 -30.06
CA TYR A 162 2.50 9.92 -31.39
C TYR A 162 1.79 8.63 -31.86
N PRO A 163 0.47 8.68 -32.12
CA PRO A 163 -0.34 7.48 -32.41
C PRO A 163 0.02 6.78 -33.74
N MET A 164 0.87 7.38 -34.57
CA MET A 164 1.36 6.78 -35.83
C MET A 164 2.68 6.02 -35.64
N ASP A 165 3.32 6.12 -34.47
CA ASP A 165 4.54 5.39 -34.12
C ASP A 165 4.17 3.96 -33.67
N ARG A 166 4.26 3.01 -34.61
CA ARG A 166 3.85 1.62 -34.37
C ARG A 166 4.78 0.92 -33.38
N ASP A 167 6.07 1.23 -33.40
CA ASP A 167 7.03 0.62 -32.48
C ASP A 167 6.64 0.95 -31.03
N ALA A 168 6.35 2.22 -30.74
CA ALA A 168 5.90 2.63 -29.41
C ALA A 168 4.57 1.98 -29.01
N ALA A 169 3.63 1.84 -29.95
CA ALA A 169 2.35 1.16 -29.70
C ALA A 169 2.55 -0.33 -29.38
N ASP A 170 3.41 -1.03 -30.13
CA ASP A 170 3.70 -2.46 -29.97
C ASP A 170 4.35 -2.76 -28.61
N TRP A 171 5.10 -1.82 -28.03
CA TRP A 171 5.65 -1.95 -26.68
C TRP A 171 4.59 -1.71 -25.58
N VAL A 172 3.63 -0.81 -25.81
CA VAL A 172 2.61 -0.43 -24.82
C VAL A 172 1.49 -1.47 -24.76
N GLU A 173 1.00 -1.96 -25.89
CA GLU A 173 -0.18 -2.83 -25.98
C GLU A 173 -0.11 -4.10 -25.08
N PRO A 174 1.00 -4.86 -25.02
CA PRO A 174 1.10 -6.03 -24.14
C PRO A 174 1.04 -5.64 -22.66
N PHE A 175 1.66 -4.52 -22.30
CA PHE A 175 1.60 -4.00 -20.93
C PHE A 175 0.16 -3.60 -20.60
N GLU A 176 -0.52 -2.89 -21.49
CA GLU A 176 -1.90 -2.45 -21.31
C GLU A 176 -2.85 -3.64 -21.01
N GLY A 177 -2.65 -4.77 -21.69
CA GLY A 177 -3.42 -6.00 -21.50
C GLY A 177 -3.15 -6.72 -20.17
N MET A 178 -1.98 -6.52 -19.56
CA MET A 178 -1.57 -7.16 -18.30
C MET A 178 -1.59 -6.22 -17.08
N ARG A 179 -1.97 -4.96 -17.26
CA ARG A 179 -1.97 -3.93 -16.19
C ARG A 179 -2.66 -4.36 -14.90
N TRP A 180 -3.77 -5.09 -15.00
CA TRP A 180 -4.53 -5.56 -13.84
C TRP A 180 -3.71 -6.45 -12.89
N ALA A 181 -2.70 -7.15 -13.41
CA ALA A 181 -1.87 -8.06 -12.62
C ALA A 181 -0.81 -7.31 -11.80
N VAL A 182 -0.39 -6.11 -12.23
CA VAL A 182 0.72 -5.38 -11.61
C VAL A 182 0.46 -5.02 -10.14
N PRO A 183 -0.71 -4.45 -9.74
CA PRO A 183 -1.01 -4.22 -8.33
C PRO A 183 -1.02 -5.51 -7.51
N LEU A 184 -1.52 -6.61 -8.08
CA LEU A 184 -1.59 -7.92 -7.42
C LEU A 184 -0.19 -8.50 -7.19
N VAL A 185 0.70 -8.40 -8.17
CA VAL A 185 2.10 -8.80 -8.05
C VAL A 185 2.82 -7.94 -7.01
N CYS A 186 2.65 -6.62 -7.05
CA CYS A 186 3.22 -5.71 -6.05
C CYS A 186 2.75 -6.08 -4.63
N LEU A 187 1.46 -6.34 -4.47
CA LEU A 187 0.86 -6.75 -3.21
C LEU A 187 1.41 -8.09 -2.75
N ALA A 188 1.50 -9.09 -3.62
CA ALA A 188 2.04 -10.41 -3.30
C ALA A 188 3.51 -10.33 -2.85
N VAL A 189 4.34 -9.55 -3.55
CA VAL A 189 5.74 -9.32 -3.18
C VAL A 189 5.83 -8.63 -1.82
N ALA A 190 5.04 -7.58 -1.59
CA ALA A 190 5.00 -6.85 -0.34
C ALA A 190 4.55 -7.73 0.84
N MET A 191 3.49 -8.52 0.66
CA MET A 191 2.98 -9.45 1.66
C MET A 191 4.02 -10.54 1.97
N ALA A 192 4.67 -11.11 0.96
CA ALA A 192 5.71 -12.12 1.16
C ALA A 192 6.89 -11.56 1.97
N ALA A 193 7.31 -10.32 1.68
CA ALA A 193 8.37 -9.64 2.42
C ALA A 193 7.97 -9.35 3.88
N ASP A 194 6.76 -8.84 4.11
CA ASP A 194 6.26 -8.57 5.46
C ASP A 194 6.07 -9.86 6.27
N LEU A 195 5.56 -10.93 5.66
CA LEU A 195 5.44 -12.25 6.30
C LEU A 195 6.79 -12.84 6.69
N ARG A 196 7.79 -12.76 5.80
CA ARG A 196 9.16 -13.17 6.10
C ARG A 196 9.73 -12.39 7.28
N GLN A 197 9.49 -11.08 7.34
CA GLN A 197 9.93 -10.24 8.44
C GLN A 197 9.25 -10.61 9.76
N LEU A 198 7.94 -10.87 9.72
CA LEU A 198 7.17 -11.32 10.87
C LEU A 198 7.67 -12.68 11.39
N TRP A 199 7.89 -13.66 10.51
CA TRP A 199 8.41 -14.97 10.90
C TRP A 199 9.78 -14.89 11.54
N ARG A 200 10.70 -14.13 10.94
CA ARG A 200 12.03 -13.88 11.53
C ARG A 200 11.93 -13.19 12.90
N GLY A 201 11.06 -12.20 13.03
CA GLY A 201 10.84 -11.49 14.31
C GLY A 201 10.30 -12.41 15.40
N LYS A 202 9.36 -13.28 15.08
CA LYS A 202 8.81 -14.28 16.01
C LYS A 202 9.87 -15.29 16.47
N ALA A 203 10.76 -15.73 15.59
CA ALA A 203 11.84 -16.64 15.93
C ALA A 203 12.85 -16.01 16.91
N VAL A 204 13.13 -14.71 16.77
CA VAL A 204 14.11 -14.00 17.61
C VAL A 204 13.54 -13.61 18.97
N VAL A 205 12.24 -13.35 19.08
CA VAL A 205 11.62 -12.94 20.35
C VAL A 205 10.33 -13.74 20.60
N PRO A 206 10.45 -14.97 21.14
CA PRO A 206 9.30 -15.86 21.38
C PRO A 206 8.27 -15.28 22.37
N GLY A 207 8.69 -14.36 23.24
CA GLY A 207 7.82 -13.72 24.24
C GLY A 207 6.71 -12.82 23.64
N ILE A 208 6.80 -12.47 22.36
CA ILE A 208 5.79 -11.66 21.65
C ILE A 208 4.68 -12.53 21.05
N LEU A 209 4.78 -13.86 21.13
CA LEU A 209 3.73 -14.75 20.64
C LEU A 209 2.43 -14.52 21.44
N PRO A 210 1.29 -14.23 20.77
CA PRO A 210 -0.01 -14.16 21.42
C PRO A 210 -0.33 -15.46 22.16
N GLN A 211 -1.14 -15.39 23.22
CA GLN A 211 -1.55 -16.57 23.99
C GLN A 211 -2.14 -17.67 23.09
N ALA A 212 -2.93 -17.32 22.07
CA ALA A 212 -3.47 -18.28 21.10
C ALA A 212 -2.40 -19.02 20.28
N GLU A 213 -1.32 -18.33 19.87
CA GLU A 213 -0.19 -18.95 19.17
C GLU A 213 0.67 -19.79 20.13
N ARG A 214 0.75 -19.40 21.42
CA ARG A 214 1.39 -20.22 22.47
C ARG A 214 0.61 -21.49 22.82
N THR A 215 -0.70 -21.49 22.65
CA THR A 215 -1.58 -22.65 22.89
C THR A 215 -1.78 -23.52 21.64
N GLY A 216 -0.92 -23.38 20.62
CA GLY A 216 -0.92 -24.27 19.45
C GLY A 216 -1.92 -23.94 18.34
N ARG A 217 -2.69 -22.84 18.42
CA ARG A 217 -3.48 -22.38 17.27
C ARG A 217 -2.59 -21.65 16.27
N THR A 218 -2.71 -22.00 14.99
CA THR A 218 -1.96 -21.28 13.94
C THR A 218 -2.44 -19.83 13.89
N GLY A 219 -1.52 -18.86 13.79
CA GLY A 219 -1.87 -17.45 13.69
C GLY A 219 -2.82 -17.13 12.52
N LEU A 220 -2.84 -17.99 11.48
CA LEU A 220 -3.78 -17.94 10.37
C LEU A 220 -5.20 -18.32 10.77
N SER A 221 -5.41 -19.34 11.60
CA SER A 221 -6.75 -19.71 12.09
C SER A 221 -7.39 -18.61 12.94
N ALA A 222 -6.59 -17.90 13.75
CA ALA A 222 -7.05 -16.76 14.54
C ALA A 222 -7.39 -15.55 13.65
N LEU A 223 -6.59 -15.29 12.61
CA LEU A 223 -6.85 -14.23 11.62
C LEU A 223 -8.07 -14.54 10.74
N ALA A 224 -8.23 -15.79 10.29
CA ALA A 224 -9.36 -16.23 9.48
C ALA A 224 -10.67 -16.20 10.29
N SER A 225 -10.64 -16.62 11.55
CA SER A 225 -11.80 -16.53 12.45
C SER A 225 -12.18 -15.09 12.78
N TYR A 226 -11.19 -14.18 12.83
CA TYR A 226 -11.44 -12.76 13.02
C TYR A 226 -11.99 -12.10 11.73
N GLY A 227 -11.44 -12.49 10.58
CA GLY A 227 -11.86 -12.02 9.26
C GLY A 227 -13.20 -12.59 8.79
N SER A 228 -13.69 -13.70 9.35
CA SER A 228 -15.00 -14.26 8.99
C SER A 228 -16.19 -13.60 9.68
N TRP A 229 -15.96 -12.64 10.58
CA TRP A 229 -16.99 -11.90 11.32
C TRP A 229 -17.42 -10.57 10.63
N CYS A 230 -17.27 -10.46 9.31
CA CYS A 230 -17.33 -9.19 8.56
C CYS A 230 -18.66 -8.41 8.62
N VAL A 231 -18.67 -7.34 9.40
CA VAL A 231 -19.32 -6.04 9.12
C VAL A 231 -18.18 -5.06 8.74
N PRO A 232 -18.35 -4.13 7.78
CA PRO A 232 -17.28 -3.32 7.15
C PRO A 232 -16.27 -2.61 8.08
N TRP A 233 -16.59 -2.41 9.36
CA TRP A 233 -15.72 -1.79 10.35
C TRP A 233 -14.68 -2.75 10.96
N SER A 234 -14.83 -4.07 10.80
CA SER A 234 -13.89 -5.08 11.32
C SER A 234 -12.54 -5.05 10.60
N THR A 235 -12.48 -4.58 9.35
CA THR A 235 -11.24 -4.38 8.58
C THR A 235 -10.37 -3.27 9.19
N LEU A 236 -10.98 -2.18 9.67
CA LEU A 236 -10.27 -1.11 10.38
C LEU A 236 -9.74 -1.58 11.74
N ILE A 237 -10.46 -2.46 12.42
CA ILE A 237 -10.02 -3.05 13.68
C ILE A 237 -8.95 -4.13 13.43
N ALA A 238 -9.07 -4.93 12.37
CA ALA A 238 -8.04 -5.88 11.92
C ALA A 238 -6.75 -5.14 11.55
N LEU A 239 -6.85 -4.02 10.84
CA LEU A 239 -5.73 -3.12 10.54
C LEU A 239 -5.15 -2.51 11.82
N ARG A 240 -5.99 -2.12 12.79
CA ARG A 240 -5.51 -1.64 14.10
C ARG A 240 -4.78 -2.75 14.87
N PHE A 241 -5.27 -3.99 14.80
CA PHE A 241 -4.64 -5.17 15.41
C PHE A 241 -3.33 -5.55 14.70
N ALA A 242 -3.27 -5.48 13.36
CA ALA A 242 -2.07 -5.69 12.57
C ALA A 242 -1.03 -4.56 12.79
N ARG A 243 -1.47 -3.31 12.92
CA ARG A 243 -0.62 -2.16 13.29
C ARG A 243 -0.05 -2.31 14.69
N LEU A 244 -0.82 -2.82 15.66
CA LEU A 244 -0.31 -3.21 16.97
C LEU A 244 0.74 -4.34 16.87
N ARG A 245 0.61 -5.22 15.87
CA ARG A 245 1.56 -6.32 15.57
C ARG A 245 2.86 -5.85 14.90
N ALA A 246 2.90 -4.67 14.29
CA ALA A 246 4.07 -4.11 13.60
C ALA A 246 5.02 -3.29 14.49
N VAL A 247 4.76 -3.24 15.81
CA VAL A 247 5.55 -2.50 16.80
C VAL A 247 6.83 -3.20 17.35
N PRO A 248 7.29 -4.41 16.95
CA PRO A 248 8.41 -5.03 17.68
C PRO A 248 9.81 -4.43 17.46
N ALA A 249 9.96 -3.26 16.85
CA ALA A 249 11.25 -2.54 16.80
C ALA A 249 11.54 -1.65 18.02
N LEU A 250 10.67 -1.60 19.04
CA LEU A 250 10.81 -0.66 20.17
C LEU A 250 11.63 -1.14 21.38
N ARG A 251 12.29 -2.31 21.34
CA ARG A 251 13.09 -2.77 22.50
C ARG A 251 14.51 -3.28 22.20
N GLY A 252 15.05 -3.01 21.01
CA GLY A 252 16.40 -3.44 20.62
C GLY A 252 17.47 -2.33 20.53
N GLY A 253 17.12 -1.06 20.71
CA GLY A 253 18.06 0.06 20.67
C GLY A 253 18.30 0.59 22.08
N GLY A 254 19.51 0.38 22.61
CA GLY A 254 19.87 0.62 24.00
C GLY A 254 19.57 2.03 24.50
N TRP A 255 18.68 2.10 25.48
CA TRP A 255 18.73 3.02 26.62
C TRP A 255 18.27 2.21 27.83
N GLY A 256 19.09 2.18 28.87
CA GLY A 256 18.83 1.43 30.09
C GLY A 256 17.54 1.91 30.76
N ALA A 257 16.45 1.18 30.54
CA ALA A 257 15.27 1.26 31.39
C ALA A 257 15.60 0.51 32.68
N VAL A 258 16.05 1.26 33.68
CA VAL A 258 16.04 0.86 35.08
C VAL A 258 14.61 0.44 35.41
N ILE A 259 14.36 -0.87 35.46
CA ILE A 259 13.19 -1.42 36.12
C ILE A 259 13.40 -1.13 37.61
N PRO A 260 12.52 -0.40 38.30
CA PRO A 260 12.60 -0.35 39.75
C PRO A 260 12.34 -1.78 40.23
N ARG A 261 13.37 -2.40 40.83
CA ARG A 261 13.20 -3.63 41.61
C ARG A 261 12.04 -3.37 42.56
N ARG A 262 10.94 -4.11 42.41
CA ARG A 262 9.94 -4.23 43.47
C ARG A 262 10.73 -4.64 44.72
N ARG A 263 10.78 -3.76 45.71
CA ARG A 263 11.19 -4.14 47.06
C ARG A 263 10.19 -5.19 47.52
N GLU A 264 10.67 -6.39 47.77
CA GLU A 264 9.93 -7.38 48.56
C GLU A 264 9.55 -6.72 49.89
N PRO A 265 8.32 -6.92 50.39
CA PRO A 265 7.99 -6.52 51.74
C PRO A 265 8.81 -7.37 52.72
N ALA A 266 9.56 -6.70 53.58
CA ALA A 266 10.32 -7.32 54.65
C ALA A 266 9.38 -8.14 55.56
N PRO A 267 9.72 -9.39 55.90
CA PRO A 267 8.98 -10.12 56.91
C PRO A 267 9.28 -9.51 58.29
N TYR A 268 8.20 -9.19 58.99
CA TYR A 268 8.17 -8.73 60.37
C TYR A 268 9.00 -9.62 61.32
N GLY A 269 9.81 -8.95 62.13
CA GLY A 269 10.25 -9.28 63.49
C GLY A 269 10.24 -10.74 63.96
N ARG A 270 11.45 -11.26 64.23
CA ARG A 270 11.64 -12.17 65.36
C ARG A 270 12.83 -11.73 66.21
N LEU A 271 12.53 -11.64 67.50
CA LEU A 271 13.38 -11.16 68.57
C LEU A 271 14.73 -11.88 68.67
N VAL A 272 15.72 -11.06 68.99
CA VAL A 272 17.03 -11.39 69.52
C VAL A 272 16.91 -12.27 70.77
N ARG A 273 17.63 -13.41 70.79
CA ARG A 273 18.21 -13.99 72.00
C ARG A 273 19.67 -14.35 71.72
N ARG A 274 20.60 -13.52 72.20
CA ARG A 274 22.00 -13.90 72.42
C ARG A 274 22.06 -14.85 73.61
N PRO A 275 22.82 -15.96 73.55
CA PRO A 275 23.41 -16.55 74.74
C PRO A 275 24.82 -16.00 74.92
N ASP A 276 25.03 -15.39 76.09
CA ASP A 276 26.33 -15.31 76.76
C ASP A 276 26.96 -16.70 76.91
N ARG A 277 28.28 -16.78 76.71
CA ARG A 277 29.25 -17.59 77.49
C ARG A 277 30.65 -17.27 76.97
N ARG A 278 31.37 -16.40 77.69
CA ARG A 278 32.39 -16.73 78.71
C ARG A 278 33.61 -17.50 78.17
N LEU A 279 34.71 -16.74 78.09
CA LEU A 279 36.07 -17.05 78.59
C LEU A 279 36.42 -18.52 78.84
N ARG A 280 37.56 -18.96 78.27
CA ARG A 280 38.75 -19.37 79.03
C ARG A 280 39.96 -19.59 78.09
N LEU A 281 41.04 -18.90 78.46
CA LEU A 281 42.48 -19.18 78.31
C LEU A 281 43.00 -19.78 77.00
#